data_AF-A0A3D2S2B6-F1
#
_entry.id   AF-A0A3D2S2B6-F1
#
_cell.length_a   1.000
_cell.length_b   1.000
_cell.length_c   1.000
_cell.angle_alpha   90.00
_cell.angle_beta   90.00
_cell.angle_gamma   90.00
#
_symmetry.space_group_name_H-M   'P 1'
#
loop_
_entity.id
_entity.type
_entity.pdbx_description
1 polymer ?
#
loop_
_entity_poly.entity_id
_entity_poly.type
_entity_poly.pdbx_seq_one_letter_code
_entity_poly.pdbx_strand_id
1 'polypeptide(L)'
;MSLPIGKIEEDPYRLGDAGRKHLHIQFGTGTFVPIIKLQHSIKFLNNFTLHGSFTGRLPFYENGNAHRAPTELNYNCGVRYRISNSLALNTHYAGSYQHYGYWDGKKDPNTGLIVNSLLFGTSVSFWNGSVVQFNLMQPLGQKMLSEESDTFKNGLTFLLTFSFPL
;
A
#
# COMPACT_ATOMS: atom_id res chain seq x y z
N MET A 1 -11.39 -5.90 7.34
CA MET A 1 -11.34 -5.06 8.56
C MET A 1 -10.16 -5.50 9.42
N SER A 2 -9.72 -4.67 10.36
CA SER A 2 -8.69 -5.01 11.37
C SER A 2 -9.27 -4.87 12.77
N LEU A 3 -8.89 -5.78 13.67
CA LEU A 3 -9.35 -5.84 15.06
C LEU A 3 -8.23 -5.41 16.04
N PRO A 4 -8.55 -4.69 17.13
CA PRO A 4 -7.56 -4.13 18.06
C PRO A 4 -7.11 -5.15 19.13
N ILE A 5 -6.49 -6.25 18.71
CA ILE A 5 -6.03 -7.32 19.62
C ILE A 5 -4.58 -7.17 20.09
N GLY A 6 -3.85 -6.19 19.55
CA GLY A 6 -2.43 -5.96 19.85
C GLY A 6 -2.21 -4.89 20.92
N LYS A 7 -0.98 -4.84 21.45
CA LYS A 7 -0.53 -3.77 22.35
C LYS A 7 -0.49 -2.42 21.63
N ILE A 8 -0.82 -1.36 22.35
CA ILE A 8 -0.64 0.04 21.96
C ILE A 8 0.52 0.65 22.75
N GLU A 9 1.25 1.58 22.12
CA GLU A 9 2.38 2.28 22.72
C GLU A 9 2.00 3.72 23.06
N GLU A 10 2.66 4.29 24.06
CA GLU A 10 2.47 5.71 24.44
C GLU A 10 3.05 6.65 23.38
N ASP A 11 2.60 7.92 23.41
CA ASP A 11 3.10 8.97 22.52
C ASP A 11 4.63 9.08 22.56
N PRO A 12 5.32 8.75 21.45
CA PRO A 12 6.78 8.76 21.41
C PRO A 12 7.36 10.16 21.49
N TYR A 13 6.64 11.20 21.04
CA TYR A 13 7.10 12.58 21.08
C TYR A 13 7.09 13.11 22.50
N ARG A 14 6.00 12.86 23.23
CA ARG A 14 5.91 13.21 24.66
C ARG A 14 6.98 12.50 25.50
N LEU A 15 7.26 11.23 25.19
CA LEU A 15 8.33 10.48 25.85
C LEU A 15 9.73 10.97 25.46
N GLY A 16 9.93 11.35 24.20
CA GLY A 16 11.16 11.95 23.68
C GLY A 16 11.49 13.27 24.37
N ASP A 17 10.52 14.18 24.47
CA ASP A 17 10.66 15.46 25.18
C ASP A 17 11.02 15.27 26.66
N ALA A 18 10.53 14.19 27.28
CA ALA A 18 10.82 13.83 28.67
C ALA A 18 12.15 13.05 28.84
N GLY A 19 12.92 12.83 27.77
CA GLY A 19 14.17 12.05 27.80
C GLY A 19 13.97 10.58 28.16
N ARG A 20 12.76 10.06 27.99
CA ARG A 20 12.42 8.66 28.30
C ARG A 20 12.63 7.78 27.07
N LYS A 21 12.88 6.50 27.34
CA LYS A 21 12.89 5.48 26.28
C LYS A 21 11.53 5.46 25.59
N HIS A 22 11.54 5.49 24.27
CA HIS A 22 10.35 5.48 23.43
C HIS A 22 10.61 4.67 22.14
N LEU A 23 9.52 4.29 21.48
CA LEU A 23 9.53 3.58 20.21
C LEU A 23 8.73 4.37 19.20
N HIS A 24 9.31 4.67 18.04
CA HIS A 24 8.58 5.24 16.90
C HIS A 24 7.86 4.16 16.07
N ILE A 25 7.78 2.91 16.56
CA ILE A 25 7.21 1.77 15.85
C ILE A 25 6.07 1.18 16.68
N GLN A 26 4.88 1.09 16.08
CA GLN A 26 3.72 0.43 16.66
C GLN A 26 3.14 -0.59 15.67
N PHE A 27 2.98 -1.84 16.10
CA PHE A 27 2.52 -2.96 15.25
C PHE A 27 0.99 -3.11 15.18
N GLY A 28 0.27 -1.99 15.24
CA GLY A 28 -1.18 -1.94 15.21
C GLY A 28 -1.70 -0.54 15.49
N THR A 29 -2.99 -0.28 15.29
CA THR A 29 -3.59 1.04 15.57
C THR A 29 -4.21 1.12 16.96
N GLY A 30 -4.52 -0.03 17.59
CA GLY A 30 -5.33 -0.06 18.80
C GLY A 30 -6.80 0.27 18.59
N THR A 31 -7.24 0.34 17.33
CA THR A 31 -8.61 0.69 16.95
C THR A 31 -9.17 -0.32 15.96
N PHE A 32 -10.49 -0.34 15.84
CA PHE A 32 -11.15 -0.99 14.73
C PHE A 32 -10.89 -0.20 13.44
N VAL A 33 -10.34 -0.85 12.42
CA VAL A 33 -10.04 -0.20 11.13
C VAL A 33 -10.86 -0.85 10.02
N PRO A 34 -11.91 -0.18 9.54
CA PRO A 34 -12.61 -0.52 8.31
C PRO A 34 -11.67 -0.57 7.10
N ILE A 35 -11.86 -1.60 6.27
CA ILE A 35 -11.13 -1.78 5.02
C ILE A 35 -12.14 -1.93 3.90
N ILE A 36 -12.08 -1.05 2.91
CA ILE A 36 -12.90 -1.11 1.70
C ILE A 36 -12.00 -1.57 0.56
N LYS A 37 -12.43 -2.57 -0.20
CA LYS A 37 -11.70 -3.07 -1.36
C LYS A 37 -12.63 -3.17 -2.56
N LEU A 38 -12.22 -2.57 -3.67
CA LEU A 38 -12.84 -2.71 -4.98
C LEU A 38 -11.82 -3.28 -5.95
N GLN A 39 -12.21 -4.26 -6.75
CA GLN A 39 -11.38 -4.81 -7.80
C GLN A 39 -12.25 -5.21 -8.97
N HIS A 40 -11.82 -4.86 -10.18
CA HIS A 40 -12.54 -5.18 -11.38
C HIS A 40 -11.59 -5.44 -12.55
N SER A 41 -12.00 -6.33 -13.45
CA SER A 41 -11.26 -6.66 -14.66
C SER A 41 -12.22 -6.76 -15.83
N ILE A 42 -11.93 -6.05 -16.91
CA ILE A 42 -12.77 -6.03 -18.12
C ILE A 42 -11.92 -6.47 -19.29
N LYS A 43 -12.38 -7.49 -20.01
CA LYS A 43 -11.81 -7.84 -21.32
C LYS A 43 -12.30 -6.80 -22.32
N PHE A 44 -11.37 -6.15 -23.02
CA PHE A 44 -11.70 -5.24 -24.11
C PHE A 44 -10.84 -5.63 -25.30
N LEU A 45 -11.45 -5.77 -26.48
CA LEU A 45 -10.82 -6.47 -27.60
C LEU A 45 -10.43 -7.92 -27.24
N ASN A 46 -10.18 -8.77 -28.23
CA ASN A 46 -9.97 -10.19 -27.94
C ASN A 46 -8.70 -10.47 -27.10
N ASN A 47 -7.71 -9.57 -27.15
CA ASN A 47 -6.38 -9.79 -26.57
C ASN A 47 -6.04 -8.86 -25.41
N PHE A 48 -6.87 -7.88 -25.07
CA PHE A 48 -6.58 -6.98 -23.97
C PHE A 48 -7.51 -7.17 -22.77
N THR A 49 -7.00 -6.89 -21.59
CA THR A 49 -7.76 -6.87 -20.34
C THR A 49 -7.35 -5.66 -19.54
N LEU A 50 -8.29 -4.78 -19.23
CA LEU A 50 -8.09 -3.74 -18.24
C LEU A 50 -8.33 -4.33 -16.86
N HIS A 51 -7.52 -3.92 -15.91
CA HIS A 51 -7.69 -4.24 -14.50
C HIS A 51 -7.61 -2.94 -13.69
N GLY A 52 -8.43 -2.86 -12.66
CA GLY A 52 -8.39 -1.80 -11.68
C GLY A 52 -8.62 -2.35 -10.29
N SER A 53 -7.92 -1.81 -9.30
CA SER A 53 -8.19 -2.06 -7.90
C SER A 53 -7.99 -0.81 -7.06
N PHE A 54 -8.74 -0.76 -5.97
CA PHE A 54 -8.69 0.28 -4.97
C PHE A 54 -8.86 -0.36 -3.60
N THR A 55 -8.06 0.04 -2.62
CA THR A 55 -8.16 -0.42 -1.23
C THR A 55 -7.97 0.78 -0.31
N GLY A 56 -8.96 1.04 0.54
CA GLY A 56 -8.91 2.09 1.56
C GLY A 56 -8.91 1.50 2.96
N ARG A 57 -8.06 2.03 3.85
CA ARG A 57 -8.03 1.75 5.30
C ARG A 57 -8.39 3.04 6.03
N LEU A 58 -9.45 3.00 6.84
CA LEU A 58 -10.11 4.19 7.36
C LEU A 58 -10.15 4.20 8.90
N PRO A 59 -9.05 4.52 9.60
CA PRO A 59 -9.05 4.70 11.06
C PRO A 59 -9.77 6.00 11.44
N PHE A 60 -10.95 5.88 12.05
CA PHE A 60 -11.83 7.04 12.31
C PHE A 60 -11.62 7.72 13.67
N TYR A 61 -10.97 7.05 14.63
CA TYR A 61 -10.86 7.51 16.01
C TYR A 61 -9.51 7.17 16.64
N GLU A 62 -9.22 7.78 17.78
CA GLU A 62 -7.99 7.58 18.56
C GLU A 62 -8.09 6.34 19.45
N ASN A 63 -6.95 5.68 19.69
CA ASN A 63 -6.87 4.61 20.68
C ASN A 63 -6.72 5.16 22.11
N GLY A 64 -6.56 4.27 23.09
CA GLY A 64 -6.40 4.64 24.51
C GLY A 64 -5.18 5.51 24.84
N ASN A 65 -4.22 5.66 23.91
CA ASN A 65 -3.03 6.50 24.05
C ASN A 65 -3.10 7.75 23.15
N ALA A 66 -4.31 8.17 22.78
CA ALA A 66 -4.59 9.33 21.93
C ALA A 66 -3.94 9.25 20.53
N HIS A 67 -3.62 8.05 20.05
CA HIS A 67 -3.09 7.84 18.71
C HIS A 67 -4.20 7.52 17.72
N ARG A 68 -4.28 8.32 16.65
CA ARG A 68 -5.08 8.02 15.46
C ARG A 68 -4.15 7.73 14.29
N ALA A 69 -4.19 6.48 13.84
CA ALA A 69 -3.46 6.05 12.65
C ALA A 69 -3.87 6.84 11.39
N PRO A 70 -3.00 6.95 10.37
CA PRO A 70 -3.35 7.63 9.14
C PRO A 70 -4.34 6.85 8.29
N THR A 71 -5.19 7.58 7.56
CA THR A 71 -5.97 7.01 6.45
C THR A 71 -5.06 6.65 5.29
N GLU A 72 -5.23 5.45 4.75
CA GLU A 72 -4.41 4.92 3.66
C GLU A 72 -5.28 4.50 2.48
N LEU A 73 -4.87 4.90 1.28
CA LEU A 73 -5.48 4.53 0.02
C LEU A 73 -4.40 3.91 -0.87
N ASN A 74 -4.68 2.73 -1.41
CA ASN A 74 -3.86 2.08 -2.41
C ASN A 74 -4.71 1.87 -3.66
N TYR A 75 -4.18 2.21 -4.82
CA TYR A 75 -4.87 2.04 -6.09
C TYR A 75 -3.92 1.50 -7.15
N ASN A 76 -4.49 0.75 -8.08
CA ASN A 76 -3.78 0.21 -9.22
C ASN A 76 -4.74 0.20 -10.41
N CYS A 77 -4.26 0.62 -11.57
CA CYS A 77 -4.92 0.33 -12.82
C CYS A 77 -3.88 -0.15 -13.84
N GLY A 78 -4.28 -1.05 -14.73
CA GLY A 78 -3.35 -1.60 -15.70
C GLY A 78 -4.03 -2.25 -16.87
N VAL A 79 -3.21 -2.58 -17.86
CA VAL A 79 -3.60 -3.33 -19.04
C VAL A 79 -2.71 -4.56 -19.17
N ARG A 80 -3.36 -5.67 -19.45
CA ARG A 80 -2.72 -6.92 -19.85
C ARG A 80 -2.97 -7.15 -21.33
N TYR A 81 -1.91 -7.39 -22.09
CA TYR A 81 -1.96 -7.79 -23.49
C TYR A 81 -1.55 -9.25 -23.64
N ARG A 82 -2.48 -10.08 -24.12
CA ARG A 82 -2.26 -11.52 -24.35
C ARG A 82 -1.59 -11.73 -25.70
N ILE A 83 -0.35 -12.20 -25.68
CA ILE A 83 0.41 -12.59 -26.88
C ILE A 83 -0.01 -14.00 -27.31
N SER A 84 -0.13 -14.93 -26.35
CA SER A 84 -0.57 -16.30 -26.58
C SER A 84 -1.35 -16.81 -25.37
N ASN A 85 -1.83 -18.06 -25.42
CA ASN A 85 -2.51 -18.66 -24.28
C ASN A 85 -1.59 -18.79 -23.04
N SER A 86 -0.27 -18.82 -23.25
CA SER A 86 0.72 -19.00 -22.19
C SER A 86 1.47 -17.71 -21.85
N LEU A 87 1.46 -16.68 -22.69
CA LEU A 87 2.26 -15.48 -22.51
C LEU A 87 1.43 -14.20 -22.63
N ALA A 88 1.63 -13.28 -21.69
CA ALA A 88 1.08 -11.93 -21.74
C ALA A 88 2.09 -10.89 -21.27
N LEU A 89 1.94 -9.66 -21.76
CA LEU A 89 2.60 -8.47 -21.23
C LEU A 89 1.65 -7.76 -20.29
N ASN A 90 2.19 -7.16 -19.24
CA ASN A 90 1.43 -6.39 -18.27
C ASN A 90 2.07 -5.01 -18.10
N THR A 91 1.23 -4.00 -18.01
CA THR A 91 1.65 -2.69 -17.51
C THR A 91 0.62 -2.16 -16.54
N HIS A 92 1.09 -1.58 -15.44
CA HIS A 92 0.26 -1.08 -14.37
C HIS A 92 0.78 0.26 -13.88
N TYR A 93 -0.14 1.15 -13.55
CA TYR A 93 0.12 2.29 -12.71
C TYR A 93 -0.38 1.96 -11.31
N ALA A 94 0.49 2.07 -10.32
CA ALA A 94 0.16 1.81 -8.92
C ALA A 94 0.51 3.04 -8.08
N GLY A 95 -0.36 3.37 -7.13
CA GLY A 95 -0.12 4.47 -6.21
C GLY A 95 -0.61 4.17 -4.81
N SER A 96 0.05 4.81 -3.86
CA SER A 96 -0.24 4.76 -2.44
C SER A 96 -0.32 6.19 -1.92
N TYR A 97 -1.40 6.50 -1.22
CA TYR A 97 -1.61 7.74 -0.52
C TYR A 97 -1.86 7.43 0.95
N GLN A 98 -1.03 7.99 1.82
CA GLN A 98 -1.20 7.97 3.26
C GLN A 98 -1.40 9.41 3.72
N HIS A 99 -2.47 9.66 4.47
CA HIS A 99 -2.72 10.95 5.11
C HIS A 99 -1.89 11.08 6.40
N TYR A 100 -2.07 12.17 7.15
CA TYR A 100 -1.45 12.30 8.46
C TYR A 100 -2.09 11.36 9.48
N GLY A 101 -1.25 10.76 10.31
CA GLY A 101 -1.60 10.24 11.63
C GLY A 101 -1.56 11.36 12.65
N TYR A 102 -2.07 11.07 13.85
CA TYR A 102 -2.15 12.05 14.93
C TYR A 102 -1.83 11.40 16.27
N TRP A 103 -1.14 12.16 17.12
CA TRP A 103 -0.91 11.89 18.52
C TRP A 103 -1.46 13.04 19.34
N ASP A 104 -2.45 12.76 20.19
CA ASP A 104 -3.10 13.76 21.05
C ASP A 104 -3.54 15.01 20.25
N GLY A 105 -4.19 14.76 19.11
CA GLY A 105 -4.62 15.81 18.16
C GLY A 105 -3.50 16.50 17.36
N LYS A 106 -2.22 16.29 17.66
CA LYS A 106 -1.09 16.84 16.89
C LYS A 106 -0.74 15.93 15.73
N LYS A 107 -0.33 16.53 14.60
CA LYS A 107 0.07 15.76 13.40
C LYS A 107 1.32 14.95 13.70
N ASP A 108 1.32 13.69 13.31
CA ASP A 108 2.50 12.83 13.34
C ASP A 108 3.44 13.19 12.16
N PRO A 109 4.63 13.76 12.40
CA PRO A 109 5.54 14.17 11.34
C PRO A 109 6.09 12.99 10.53
N ASN A 110 6.04 11.75 11.02
CA ASN A 110 6.51 10.55 10.33
C ASN A 110 5.45 9.92 9.40
N THR A 111 4.31 10.59 9.25
CA THR A 111 3.20 10.13 8.41
C THR A 111 2.89 11.13 7.30
N GLY A 112 2.15 10.67 6.30
CA GLY A 112 1.77 11.50 5.17
C GLY A 112 2.72 11.26 3.99
N LEU A 113 2.35 10.34 3.11
CA LEU A 113 3.20 9.85 2.03
C LEU A 113 2.37 9.67 0.77
N ILE A 114 2.88 10.15 -0.36
CA ILE A 114 2.35 9.85 -1.69
C ILE A 114 3.45 9.14 -2.48
N VAL A 115 3.15 7.96 -3.02
CA VAL A 115 4.04 7.21 -3.90
C VAL A 115 3.28 6.83 -5.15
N ASN A 116 3.91 6.99 -6.30
CA ASN A 116 3.39 6.54 -7.58
C ASN A 116 4.47 5.78 -8.33
N SER A 117 4.09 4.67 -8.94
CA SER A 117 4.99 3.77 -9.64
C SER A 117 4.35 3.24 -10.92
N LEU A 118 5.20 3.01 -11.92
CA LEU A 118 4.84 2.25 -13.11
C LEU A 118 5.41 0.85 -12.98
N LEU A 119 4.61 -0.16 -13.25
CA LEU A 119 5.04 -1.54 -13.36
C LEU A 119 4.95 -1.97 -14.81
N PHE A 120 5.97 -2.66 -15.28
CA PHE A 120 5.98 -3.31 -16.59
C PHE A 120 6.52 -4.72 -16.44
N GLY A 121 5.92 -5.68 -17.12
CA GLY A 121 6.28 -7.06 -16.91
C GLY A 121 5.61 -8.04 -17.83
N THR A 122 5.81 -9.32 -17.52
CA THR A 122 5.26 -10.44 -18.26
C THR A 122 4.54 -11.39 -17.32
N SER A 123 3.54 -12.09 -17.85
CA SER A 123 2.89 -13.22 -17.19
C SER A 123 3.02 -14.46 -18.04
N VAL A 124 3.53 -15.53 -17.44
CA VAL A 124 3.63 -16.85 -18.04
C VAL A 124 2.64 -17.76 -17.35
N SER A 125 1.64 -18.24 -18.09
CA SER A 125 0.71 -19.26 -17.63
C SER A 125 1.32 -20.64 -17.88
N PHE A 126 1.35 -21.47 -16.86
CA PHE A 126 1.87 -22.83 -16.87
C PHE A 126 0.93 -23.74 -16.08
N TRP A 127 1.03 -25.05 -16.29
CA TRP A 127 0.38 -26.12 -15.53
C TRP A 127 -1.00 -25.80 -14.91
N ASN A 128 -2.07 -26.24 -15.58
CA ASN A 128 -3.45 -26.20 -15.07
C ASN A 128 -3.93 -24.83 -14.57
N GLY A 129 -3.45 -23.73 -15.16
CA GLY A 129 -3.91 -22.38 -14.82
C GLY A 129 -3.04 -21.65 -13.79
N SER A 130 -1.89 -22.22 -13.42
CA SER A 130 -0.87 -21.51 -12.64
C SER A 130 -0.26 -20.37 -13.45
N VAL A 131 0.14 -19.28 -12.79
CA VAL A 131 0.72 -18.11 -13.45
C VAL A 131 1.93 -17.61 -12.66
N VAL A 132 3.05 -17.38 -13.35
CA VAL A 132 4.17 -16.59 -12.84
C VAL A 132 4.12 -15.22 -13.47
N GLN A 133 4.33 -14.16 -12.68
CA GLN A 133 4.48 -12.81 -13.18
C GLN A 133 5.83 -12.23 -12.78
N PHE A 134 6.53 -11.64 -13.75
CA PHE A 134 7.77 -10.92 -13.55
C PHE A 134 7.51 -9.46 -13.87
N ASN A 135 7.61 -8.57 -12.89
CA ASN A 135 7.38 -7.14 -13.08
C ASN A 135 8.58 -6.33 -12.58
N LEU A 136 8.93 -5.31 -13.34
CA LEU A 136 9.82 -4.24 -12.95
C LEU A 136 8.95 -3.06 -12.49
N MET A 137 9.11 -2.63 -11.24
CA MET A 137 8.45 -1.44 -10.71
C MET A 137 9.43 -0.27 -10.71
N GLN A 138 9.12 0.74 -11.50
CA GLN A 138 9.82 2.01 -11.58
C GLN A 138 9.03 3.07 -10.79
N PRO A 139 9.58 3.58 -9.67
CA PRO A 139 9.02 4.74 -9.01
C PRO A 139 9.00 5.94 -9.97
N LEU A 140 7.83 6.57 -10.10
CA LEU A 140 7.63 7.80 -10.86
C LEU A 140 7.80 9.04 -9.99
N GLY A 141 7.42 8.92 -8.72
CA GLY A 141 7.54 10.01 -7.76
C GLY A 141 7.14 9.58 -6.36
N GLN A 142 7.77 10.22 -5.39
CA GLN A 142 7.46 10.07 -3.98
C GLN A 142 7.52 11.44 -3.32
N LYS A 143 6.55 11.73 -2.46
CA LYS A 143 6.45 12.99 -1.73
C LYS A 143 5.91 12.75 -0.33
N MET A 144 6.61 13.29 0.68
CA MET A 144 6.04 13.42 2.02
C MET A 144 5.11 14.63 2.08
N LEU A 145 4.01 14.49 2.81
CA LEU A 145 3.09 15.59 3.11
C LEU A 145 3.59 16.45 4.28
N SER A 146 4.47 15.92 5.12
CA SER A 146 5.18 16.63 6.17
C SER A 146 6.57 17.04 5.68
N GLU A 147 6.95 18.30 5.87
CA GLU A 147 8.27 18.83 5.47
C GLU A 147 9.38 18.41 6.43
N GLU A 148 9.02 18.09 7.68
CA GLU A 148 9.94 17.68 8.75
C GLU A 148 10.30 16.19 8.71
N SER A 149 9.80 15.47 7.71
CA SER A 149 9.85 14.01 7.64
C SER A 149 10.96 13.51 6.71
N ASP A 150 11.84 12.66 7.25
CA ASP A 150 12.76 11.89 6.44
C ASP A 150 12.08 10.62 5.93
N THR A 151 12.21 10.35 4.62
CA THR A 151 11.63 9.16 4.00
C THR A 151 12.65 8.43 3.15
N PHE A 152 12.61 7.10 3.21
CA PHE A 152 13.39 6.27 2.30
C PHE A 152 12.87 6.47 0.88
N LYS A 153 13.76 6.81 -0.06
CA LYS A 153 13.38 6.96 -1.47
C LYS A 153 13.25 5.59 -2.11
N ASN A 154 12.06 5.30 -2.64
CA ASN A 154 11.84 4.07 -3.38
C ASN A 154 12.76 4.01 -4.61
N GLY A 155 13.44 2.88 -4.75
CA GLY A 155 14.24 2.53 -5.91
C GLY A 155 13.51 1.58 -6.87
N LEU A 156 14.18 1.29 -7.98
CA LEU A 156 13.71 0.28 -8.94
C LEU A 156 13.62 -1.08 -8.24
N THR A 157 12.45 -1.73 -8.37
CA THR A 157 12.10 -2.94 -7.62
C THR A 157 11.69 -4.05 -8.56
N PHE A 158 12.19 -5.26 -8.31
CA PHE A 158 11.76 -6.47 -9.03
C PHE A 158 10.67 -7.19 -8.23
N LEU A 159 9.57 -7.49 -8.89
CA LEU A 159 8.44 -8.21 -8.30
C LEU A 159 8.23 -9.53 -9.03
N LEU A 160 8.28 -10.61 -8.26
CA LEU A 160 7.94 -11.96 -8.71
C LEU A 160 6.66 -12.40 -8.00
N THR A 161 5.64 -12.79 -8.76
CA THR A 161 4.37 -13.24 -8.22
C THR A 161 4.01 -14.61 -8.75
N PHE A 162 3.68 -15.53 -7.85
CA PHE A 162 3.15 -16.85 -8.18
C PHE A 162 1.67 -16.91 -7.83
N SER A 163 0.86 -17.42 -8.75
CA SER A 163 -0.56 -17.66 -8.53
C SER A 163 -0.88 -19.09 -8.94
N PHE A 164 -1.47 -19.84 -8.02
CA PHE A 164 -1.91 -21.21 -8.24
C PHE A 164 -3.44 -21.24 -8.18
N PRO A 165 -4.10 -22.04 -9.02
CA PRO A 165 -5.52 -22.34 -8.83
C PRO A 165 -5.71 -23.03 -7.48
N LEU A 166 -6.85 -22.74 -6.83
CA LEU A 166 -7.31 -23.43 -5.63
C LEU A 166 -7.81 -24.83 -5.97
#